data_AF-A0A7S3ACZ7-F1
#
_entry.id   AF-A0A7S3ACZ7-F1
#
_cell.length_a   1.000
_cell.length_b   1.000
_cell.length_c   1.000
_cell.angle_alpha   90.00
_cell.angle_beta   90.00
_cell.angle_gamma   90.00
#
_symmetry.space_group_name_H-M   'P 1'
#
loop_
_entity.id
_entity.type
_entity.pdbx_description
1 polymer ?
#
loop_
_entity_poly.entity_id
_entity_poly.type
_entity_poly.pdbx_seq_one_letter_code
_entity_poly.pdbx_strand_id
1 'polypeptide(L)'
;LTAATDTWRSYVAQRLLWEMGQLVAFTSPMVDRFREKRPPTSSPVELPEPGVPSTTSKLLSALSGWSRPVDIEPGKLFIQLYQHLESHGLVNEEDVLLVKAWVHDLKV
;
A
#
# COMPACT_ATOMS: atom_id res chain seq x y z
N LEU A 1 -6.99 -5.40 12.60
CA LEU A 1 -6.27 -5.17 11.33
C LEU A 1 -6.95 -5.99 10.25
N THR A 2 -7.53 -5.34 9.24
CA THR A 2 -8.29 -6.04 8.20
C THR A 2 -7.37 -6.48 7.06
N ALA A 3 -7.74 -7.53 6.34
CA ALA A 3 -6.97 -8.03 5.18
C ALA A 3 -6.76 -6.95 4.09
N ALA A 4 -7.65 -5.96 4.02
CA ALA A 4 -7.54 -4.81 3.12
C ALA A 4 -6.34 -3.91 3.49
N THR A 5 -6.12 -3.66 4.79
CA THR A 5 -5.00 -2.83 5.25
C THR A 5 -3.66 -3.50 4.96
N ASP A 6 -3.54 -4.82 5.14
CA ASP A 6 -2.31 -5.55 4.83
C ASP A 6 -2.01 -5.59 3.33
N THR A 7 -3.06 -5.64 2.51
CA THR A 7 -2.94 -5.56 1.05
C THR A 7 -2.35 -4.23 0.61
N TRP A 8 -2.86 -3.12 1.16
CA TRP A 8 -2.37 -1.77 0.84
C TRP A 8 -0.91 -1.56 1.24
N ARG A 9 -0.53 -1.98 2.45
CA ARG A 9 0.87 -1.95 2.90
C ARG A 9 1.79 -2.74 1.98
N SER A 10 1.33 -3.88 1.47
CA SER A 10 2.10 -4.70 0.54
C SER A 10 2.37 -3.99 -0.79
N TYR A 11 1.39 -3.27 -1.36
CA TYR A 11 1.60 -2.47 -2.57
C TYR A 11 2.57 -1.31 -2.36
N VAL A 12 2.44 -0.61 -1.22
CA VAL A 12 3.36 0.47 -0.84
C VAL A 12 4.78 -0.06 -0.70
N ALA A 13 4.97 -1.17 0.01
CA ALA A 13 6.27 -1.81 0.18
C ALA A 13 6.88 -2.26 -1.17
N GLN A 14 6.09 -2.90 -2.03
CA GLN A 14 6.54 -3.29 -3.38
C GLN A 14 7.02 -2.09 -4.19
N ARG A 15 6.27 -0.97 -4.15
CA ARG A 15 6.66 0.24 -4.88
C ARG A 15 7.98 0.80 -4.39
N LEU A 16 8.19 0.87 -3.07
CA LEU A 16 9.45 1.34 -2.48
C LEU A 16 10.62 0.43 -2.84
N LEU A 17 10.43 -0.89 -2.78
CA LEU A 17 11.45 -1.86 -3.14
C LEU A 17 11.88 -1.70 -4.60
N TRP A 18 10.93 -1.52 -5.52
CA TRP A 18 11.24 -1.24 -6.92
C TRP A 18 12.11 0.01 -7.12
N GLU A 19 11.81 1.08 -6.40
CA GLU A 19 12.60 2.32 -6.46
C GLU A 19 14.00 2.19 -5.83
N MET A 20 14.24 1.12 -5.06
CA MET A 20 15.56 0.76 -4.52
C MET A 20 16.27 -0.31 -5.37
N GLY A 21 15.72 -0.69 -6.54
CA GLY A 21 16.28 -1.76 -7.38
C GLY A 21 16.07 -3.16 -6.80
N GLN A 22 15.16 -3.31 -5.84
CA GLN A 22 14.80 -4.58 -5.22
C GLN A 22 13.49 -5.13 -5.80
N LEU A 23 13.28 -6.43 -5.63
CA LEU A 23 12.11 -7.16 -6.14
C LEU A 23 11.48 -7.98 -5.02
N VAL A 24 10.17 -8.15 -5.07
CA VAL A 24 9.44 -9.08 -4.20
C VAL A 24 9.36 -10.44 -4.88
N ALA A 25 9.89 -11.46 -4.22
CA ALA A 25 9.77 -12.85 -4.65
C ALA A 25 8.67 -13.57 -3.87
N PHE A 26 7.96 -14.47 -4.53
CA PHE A 26 6.94 -15.32 -3.91
C PHE A 26 7.43 -16.77 -3.89
N THR A 27 7.22 -17.43 -2.76
CA THR A 27 7.39 -18.87 -2.63
C THR A 27 6.05 -19.55 -2.43
N SER A 28 5.94 -20.80 -2.85
CA SER A 28 4.74 -21.61 -2.62
C SER A 28 4.46 -21.71 -1.12
N PRO A 29 3.20 -21.63 -0.67
CA PRO A 29 2.87 -21.84 0.74
C PRO A 29 3.41 -23.20 1.20
N MET A 30 4.08 -23.20 2.35
CA MET A 30 4.62 -24.43 2.96
C MET A 30 3.60 -25.17 3.84
N VAL A 31 2.40 -24.60 3.99
CA VAL A 31 1.32 -25.13 4.84
C VAL A 31 0.00 -24.96 4.10
N ASP A 32 -0.76 -26.04 3.99
CA ASP A 32 -2.12 -26.01 3.49
C ASP A 32 -3.05 -25.43 4.54
N ARG A 33 -3.77 -24.36 4.18
CA ARG A 33 -4.82 -23.81 5.02
C ARG A 33 -6.16 -24.37 4.55
N PHE A 34 -6.79 -25.22 5.37
CA PHE A 34 -8.18 -25.62 5.15
C PHE A 34 -9.07 -24.38 5.30
N ARG A 35 -9.46 -23.78 4.17
CA ARG A 35 -10.48 -22.73 4.16
C ARG A 35 -11.83 -23.40 4.44
N GLU A 36 -12.46 -23.06 5.56
CA GLU A 36 -13.90 -23.25 5.70
C GLU A 36 -14.60 -22.58 4.52
N LYS A 37 -15.65 -23.22 3.99
CA LYS A 37 -16.51 -22.63 2.97
C LYS A 37 -17.06 -21.33 3.53
N ARG A 38 -16.49 -20.20 3.11
CA ARG A 38 -17.04 -18.89 3.38
C ARG A 38 -18.46 -18.91 2.78
N PRO A 39 -19.53 -18.71 3.56
CA PRO A 39 -20.84 -18.52 2.96
C PRO A 39 -20.71 -17.37 1.95
N PRO A 40 -21.41 -17.43 0.79
CA PRO A 40 -21.42 -16.31 -0.13
C PRO A 40 -21.81 -15.09 0.70
N THR A 41 -20.89 -14.13 0.82
CA THR A 41 -21.14 -12.91 1.58
C THR A 41 -22.43 -12.31 1.05
N SER A 42 -23.45 -12.24 1.89
CA SER A 42 -24.76 -11.68 1.59
C SER A 42 -24.74 -10.16 1.37
N SER A 43 -23.58 -9.53 1.52
CA SER A 43 -23.33 -8.21 0.96
C SER A 43 -22.74 -8.40 -0.44
N PRO A 44 -23.34 -7.82 -1.48
CA PRO A 44 -22.59 -7.54 -2.70
C PRO A 44 -21.30 -6.87 -2.24
N VAL A 45 -20.15 -7.34 -2.72
CA VAL A 45 -19.03 -6.42 -2.86
C VAL A 45 -19.63 -5.26 -3.63
N GLU A 46 -19.80 -4.10 -3.00
CA GLU A 46 -20.24 -2.88 -3.69
C GLU A 46 -19.21 -2.66 -4.77
N LEU A 47 -19.50 -3.20 -5.95
CA LEU A 47 -18.76 -2.89 -7.15
C LEU A 47 -19.01 -1.40 -7.33
N PRO A 48 -17.94 -0.60 -7.47
CA PRO A 48 -18.12 0.82 -7.72
C PRO A 48 -19.12 1.02 -8.85
N GLU A 49 -19.98 2.03 -8.72
CA GLU A 49 -20.85 2.47 -9.82
C GLU A 49 -20.04 2.51 -11.13
N PRO A 50 -20.59 2.05 -12.25
CA PRO A 50 -19.88 2.03 -13.52
C PRO A 50 -19.33 3.43 -13.85
N GLY A 51 -18.00 3.53 -13.95
CA GLY A 51 -17.28 4.79 -14.17
C GLY A 51 -16.60 5.38 -12.92
N VAL A 52 -16.89 4.89 -11.72
CA VAL A 52 -16.17 5.26 -10.49
C VAL A 52 -15.00 4.30 -10.29
N PRO A 53 -13.74 4.75 -10.36
CA PRO A 53 -12.62 3.87 -10.07
C PRO A 53 -12.66 3.45 -8.61
N SER A 54 -12.54 2.14 -8.38
CA SER A 54 -12.41 1.57 -7.03
C SER A 54 -11.25 2.24 -6.28
N THR A 55 -11.30 2.25 -4.95
CA THR A 55 -10.19 2.78 -4.12
C THR A 55 -8.87 2.08 -4.45
N THR A 56 -8.92 0.78 -4.78
CA THR A 56 -7.75 0.01 -5.25
C THR A 56 -7.23 0.52 -6.60
N SER A 57 -8.10 0.85 -7.54
CA SER A 57 -7.72 1.42 -8.85
C SER A 57 -7.06 2.79 -8.68
N LYS A 58 -7.59 3.63 -7.78
CA LYS A 58 -6.98 4.92 -7.43
C LYS A 58 -5.58 4.74 -6.82
N LEU A 59 -5.43 3.78 -5.90
CA LEU A 59 -4.14 3.43 -5.32
C LEU A 59 -3.13 3.01 -6.38
N LEU A 60 -3.51 2.08 -7.27
CA LEU A 60 -2.61 1.61 -8.32
C LEU A 60 -2.19 2.75 -9.27
N SER A 61 -3.13 3.62 -9.63
CA SER A 61 -2.85 4.80 -10.46
C SER A 61 -1.90 5.78 -9.77
N ALA A 62 -2.08 6.02 -8.47
CA ALA A 62 -1.20 6.90 -7.70
C ALA A 62 0.22 6.31 -7.62
N LEU A 63 0.34 5.01 -7.34
CA LEU A 63 1.62 4.34 -7.23
C LEU A 63 2.36 4.23 -8.57
N SER A 64 1.65 3.97 -9.67
CA SER A 64 2.28 3.84 -11.00
C SER A 64 2.76 5.17 -11.57
N GLY A 65 2.06 6.27 -11.27
CA GLY A 65 2.44 7.62 -11.70
C GLY A 65 3.51 8.28 -10.82
N TRP A 66 3.76 7.73 -9.63
CA TRP A 66 4.82 8.21 -8.75
C TRP A 66 6.19 7.78 -9.25
N SER A 67 7.21 8.62 -9.16
CA SER A 67 8.60 8.26 -9.51
C SER A 67 9.55 8.84 -8.47
N ARG A 68 10.64 8.13 -8.17
CA ARG A 68 11.60 8.53 -7.16
C ARG A 68 12.41 9.76 -7.60
N PRO A 69 12.59 10.76 -6.71
CA PRO A 69 13.64 11.77 -6.89
C PRO A 69 15.03 11.17 -6.60
N VAL A 70 16.02 11.50 -7.43
CA VAL A 70 17.37 10.91 -7.41
C VAL A 70 18.05 11.03 -6.02
N ASP A 71 18.74 9.95 -5.60
CA ASP A 71 19.59 9.86 -4.39
C ASP A 71 18.96 10.20 -3.04
N ILE A 72 17.76 9.68 -2.78
CA ILE A 72 17.05 9.86 -1.51
C ILE A 72 17.20 8.63 -0.59
N GLU A 73 17.50 8.89 0.68
CA GLU A 73 17.53 7.91 1.77
C GLU A 73 16.18 7.17 1.91
N PRO A 74 16.14 5.84 2.17
CA PRO A 74 14.91 5.05 2.23
C PRO A 74 13.81 5.64 3.14
N GLY A 75 14.17 6.16 4.32
CA GLY A 75 13.20 6.78 5.23
C GLY A 75 12.55 8.03 4.66
N LYS A 76 13.30 8.86 3.92
CA LYS A 76 12.76 10.05 3.24
C LYS A 76 11.91 9.66 2.04
N LEU A 77 12.31 8.63 1.30
CA LEU A 77 11.53 8.07 0.20
C LEU A 77 10.17 7.55 0.68
N PHE A 78 10.16 6.89 1.84
CA PHE A 78 8.94 6.39 2.48
C PHE A 78 7.97 7.52 2.87
N ILE A 79 8.50 8.58 3.49
CA ILE A 79 7.70 9.77 3.83
C ILE A 79 7.12 10.42 2.57
N GLN A 80 7.93 10.59 1.51
CA GLN A 80 7.47 11.18 0.24
C GLN A 80 6.38 10.37 -0.45
N LEU A 81 6.45 9.04 -0.39
CA LEU A 81 5.39 8.19 -0.91
C LEU A 81 4.08 8.41 -0.15
N TYR A 82 4.12 8.52 1.18
CA TYR A 82 2.94 8.80 1.97
C TYR A 82 2.36 10.20 1.70
N GLN A 83 3.22 11.20 1.46
CA GLN A 83 2.78 12.53 1.02
C GLN A 83 2.09 12.47 -0.35
N HIS A 84 2.61 11.66 -1.28
CA HIS A 84 1.98 11.44 -2.59
C HIS A 84 0.62 10.73 -2.45
N LEU A 85 0.48 9.78 -1.53
CA LEU A 85 -0.81 9.12 -1.28
C LEU A 85 -1.81 10.08 -0.63
N GLU A 86 -1.35 10.97 0.25
CA GLU A 86 -2.17 12.01 0.89
C GLU A 86 -2.68 13.01 -0.16
N SER A 87 -1.83 13.43 -1.10
CA SER A 87 -2.22 14.33 -2.19
C SER A 87 -3.27 13.72 -3.15
N HIS A 88 -3.44 12.39 -3.14
CA HIS A 88 -4.45 11.66 -3.90
C HIS A 88 -5.70 11.31 -3.06
N GLY A 89 -5.75 11.75 -1.79
CA GLY A 89 -6.85 11.47 -0.87
C GLY A 89 -6.96 10.00 -0.47
N LEU A 90 -5.87 9.24 -0.55
CA LEU A 90 -5.83 7.81 -0.21
C LEU A 90 -5.49 7.58 1.28
N VAL A 91 -4.79 8.52 1.89
CA VAL A 91 -4.44 8.55 3.33
C VAL A 91 -4.63 9.98 3.84
N ASN A 92 -4.69 10.14 5.16
CA ASN A 92 -4.86 11.45 5.79
C ASN A 92 -3.51 12.05 6.20
N GLU A 93 -3.50 13.35 6.53
CA GLU A 93 -2.32 14.04 7.07
C GLU A 93 -1.76 13.35 8.32
N GLU A 94 -2.64 12.82 9.18
CA GLU A 94 -2.27 12.06 10.38
C GLU A 94 -1.41 10.83 10.05
N ASP A 95 -1.69 10.14 8.94
CA ASP A 95 -0.91 8.98 8.49
C ASP A 95 0.51 9.41 8.09
N VAL A 96 0.64 10.58 7.45
CA VAL A 96 1.95 11.15 7.08
C VAL A 96 2.74 11.54 8.34
N LEU A 97 2.09 12.14 9.33
CA LEU A 97 2.71 12.49 10.60
C LEU A 97 3.19 11.24 11.35
N LEU A 98 2.39 10.20 11.38
CA LEU A 98 2.76 8.92 11.98
C LEU A 98 3.99 8.31 11.30
N VAL A 99 4.04 8.31 9.97
CA VAL A 99 5.19 7.80 9.22
C VAL A 99 6.45 8.62 9.49
N LYS A 100 6.35 9.95 9.58
CA LYS A 100 7.48 10.82 9.95
C LYS A 100 8.01 10.49 11.34
N ALA A 101 7.13 10.35 12.33
CA ALA A 101 7.50 9.97 13.69
C ALA A 101 8.16 8.59 13.73
N TRP A 102 7.59 7.61 13.02
CA TRP A 102 8.14 6.26 12.97
C TRP A 102 9.52 6.21 12.32
N VAL A 103 9.73 6.89 11.19
CA VAL A 103 11.04 6.98 10.53
C VAL A 103 12.06 7.69 11.42
N HIS A 104 11.63 8.70 12.18
CA HIS A 104 12.49 9.37 13.15
C HIS A 104 12.93 8.41 14.27
N ASP A 105 12.00 7.63 14.84
CA ASP A 105 12.29 6.69 15.91
C ASP A 105 13.23 5.55 15.49
N LEU A 106 13.19 5.14 14.21
CA LEU A 106 14.09 4.12 13.64
C LEU A 106 15.52 4.62 13.41
N LYS A 107 15.78 5.93 13.48
CA LYS A 107 17.12 6.52 13.31
C LYS A 107 17.85 6.76 14.63
N VAL A 108 17.23 6.39 15.75
CA VAL A 108 17.87 6.29 17.08
C VAL A 108 18.73 5.04 17.13
#